data_AF-A0A370DZ75-F1
#
_entry.id   AF-A0A370DZ75-F1
#
_cell.length_a   1.000
_cell.length_b   1.000
_cell.length_c   1.000
_cell.angle_alpha   90.00
_cell.angle_beta   90.00
_cell.angle_gamma   90.00
#
_symmetry.space_group_name_H-M   'P 1'
#
loop_
_entity.id
_entity.type
_entity.pdbx_description
1 polymer ?
#
loop_
_entity_poly.entity_id
_entity_poly.type
_entity_poly.pdbx_seq_one_letter_code
_entity_poly.pdbx_strand_id
1 'polypeptide(L)'
;MYLNWVVPSYWTTSIRLNEGESRYYTLIHNNAHINITHVFKEEKARLPEEDTLTVVPGFIGAYPNSFLRIDRAELPLFIDQIEALSNEADYSDLLDRSGIRRTSDSFWDYSDRLHAAYRKTAPVESGLFDYNRLDNR
;
A
#
# COMPACT_ATOMS: atom_id res chain seq x y z
N MET A 1 12.80 -7.15 11.10
CA MET A 1 12.41 -7.59 9.76
C MET A 1 12.35 -6.35 8.91
N TYR A 2 13.16 -6.30 7.86
CA TYR A 2 13.63 -5.05 7.29
C TYR A 2 13.05 -4.88 5.90
N LEU A 3 12.18 -3.88 5.74
CA LEU A 3 11.56 -3.57 4.47
C LEU A 3 12.62 -2.85 3.62
N ASN A 4 13.18 -3.55 2.65
CA ASN A 4 14.26 -3.03 1.80
C ASN A 4 13.73 -1.90 0.88
N TRP A 5 14.61 -1.19 0.16
CA TRP A 5 14.31 -0.05 -0.74
C TRP A 5 13.28 -0.33 -1.86
N VAL A 6 12.85 -1.58 -1.97
CA VAL A 6 11.90 -2.12 -2.94
C VAL A 6 10.46 -1.73 -2.60
N VAL A 7 10.17 -1.53 -1.32
CA VAL A 7 8.80 -1.38 -0.81
C VAL A 7 8.37 0.09 -0.93
N PRO A 8 7.27 0.41 -1.61
CA PRO A 8 6.78 1.78 -1.66
C PRO A 8 6.36 2.28 -0.27
N SER A 9 6.53 3.57 -0.03
CA SER A 9 6.24 4.20 1.26
C SER A 9 4.75 4.20 1.62
N TYR A 10 3.83 4.02 0.66
CA TYR A 10 2.41 4.21 0.90
C TYR A 10 1.53 3.25 0.07
N TRP A 11 0.77 2.39 0.74
CA TRP A 11 -0.21 1.48 0.12
C TRP A 11 -1.63 1.76 0.62
N THR A 12 -2.60 1.73 -0.29
CA THR A 12 -4.01 1.70 0.09
C THR A 12 -4.55 0.29 -0.12
N THR A 13 -5.05 -0.30 0.96
CA THR A 13 -5.46 -1.71 1.02
C THR A 13 -6.94 -1.81 1.36
N SER A 14 -7.68 -2.60 0.60
CA SER A 14 -8.98 -3.11 1.04
C SER A 14 -8.84 -4.57 1.49
N ILE A 15 -9.44 -4.86 2.63
CA ILE A 15 -9.62 -6.22 3.14
C ILE A 15 -11.09 -6.55 2.96
N ARG A 16 -11.39 -7.49 2.06
CA ARG A 16 -12.73 -8.02 1.89
C ARG A 16 -13.03 -8.94 3.06
N LEU A 17 -14.09 -8.64 3.81
CA LEU A 17 -14.52 -9.46 4.93
C LEU A 17 -15.42 -10.60 4.46
N ASN A 18 -16.49 -10.24 3.73
CA ASN A 18 -17.55 -11.11 3.23
C ASN A 18 -18.01 -10.61 1.84
N GLU A 19 -18.94 -11.31 1.17
CA GLU A 19 -19.58 -10.77 -0.05
C GLU A 19 -20.26 -9.41 0.25
N GLY A 20 -19.79 -8.35 -0.42
CA GLY A 20 -20.33 -7.00 -0.29
C GLY A 20 -19.82 -6.18 0.90
N GLU A 21 -19.06 -6.76 1.84
CA GLU A 21 -18.50 -6.04 2.98
C GLU A 21 -16.97 -5.95 2.90
N SER A 22 -16.44 -4.74 2.91
CA SER A 22 -14.99 -4.47 2.88
C SER A 22 -14.61 -3.48 3.96
N ARG A 23 -13.46 -3.72 4.59
CA ARG A 23 -12.79 -2.74 5.46
C ARG A 23 -11.57 -2.19 4.74
N TYR A 24 -11.36 -0.90 4.89
CA TYR A 24 -10.28 -0.19 4.21
C TYR A 24 -9.21 0.18 5.23
N TYR A 25 -7.96 0.04 4.80
CA TYR A 25 -6.78 0.35 5.58
C TYR A 25 -5.75 1.03 4.69
N THR A 26 -4.97 1.92 5.28
CA THR A 26 -3.76 2.46 4.67
C THR A 26 -2.56 1.84 5.37
N LEU A 27 -1.63 1.30 4.58
CA LEU A 27 -0.35 0.80 5.06
C LEU A 27 0.71 1.84 4.70
N ILE A 28 1.49 2.27 5.67
CA ILE A 28 2.55 3.26 5.48
C ILE A 28 3.86 2.61 5.89
N HIS A 29 4.78 2.46 4.95
CA HIS A 29 6.14 2.02 5.22
C HIS A 29 6.98 3.25 5.55
N ASN A 30 7.38 3.36 6.81
CA ASN A 30 8.18 4.46 7.31
C ASN A 30 9.66 4.11 7.11
N ASN A 31 10.28 4.78 6.13
CA ASN A 31 11.70 4.66 5.84
C ASN A 31 12.54 5.42 6.89
N ALA A 32 13.28 4.71 7.71
CA ALA A 32 14.18 5.28 8.71
C ALA A 32 15.48 5.81 8.09
N HIS A 33 15.92 6.96 8.61
CA HIS A 33 17.12 7.64 8.15
C HIS A 33 17.90 8.23 9.31
N ILE A 34 19.24 8.15 9.25
CA ILE A 34 20.12 8.89 10.15
C ILE A 34 19.85 10.40 10.02
N ASN A 35 19.63 10.88 8.79
CA ASN A 35 19.21 12.25 8.47
C ASN A 35 18.68 12.35 7.03
N ILE A 36 18.03 13.47 6.68
CA ILE A 36 17.45 13.74 5.35
C ILE A 36 18.13 14.98 4.71
N THR A 37 19.45 15.11 4.86
CA THR A 37 20.17 16.33 4.42
C THR A 37 20.66 16.28 2.97
N HIS A 38 20.51 15.15 2.28
CA HIS A 38 21.06 14.93 0.94
C HIS A 38 19.99 14.48 -0.05
N VAL A 39 19.72 15.31 -1.06
CA VAL A 39 18.71 15.04 -2.11
C VAL A 39 19.11 13.90 -3.06
N PHE A 40 20.40 13.59 -3.20
CA PHE A 40 20.92 12.65 -4.22
C PHE A 40 21.72 11.47 -3.66
N LYS A 41 21.83 11.32 -2.33
CA LYS A 41 22.64 10.27 -1.68
C LYS A 41 21.93 9.67 -0.47
N GLU A 42 20.62 9.52 -0.59
CA GLU A 42 19.73 9.02 0.47
C GLU A 42 20.14 7.62 0.97
N GLU A 43 20.60 6.75 0.07
CA GLU A 43 21.03 5.38 0.42
C GLU A 43 22.05 5.33 1.57
N LYS A 44 22.99 6.29 1.62
CA LYS A 44 24.01 6.33 2.67
C LYS A 44 23.48 6.74 4.03
N ALA A 45 22.28 7.31 4.07
CA ALA A 45 21.61 7.76 5.28
C ALA A 45 20.47 6.83 5.70
N ARG A 46 20.11 5.81 4.90
CA ARG A 46 19.06 4.84 5.25
C ARG A 46 19.52 3.92 6.37
N LEU A 47 18.57 3.60 7.25
CA LEU A 47 18.66 2.53 8.24
C LEU A 47 17.50 1.57 8.00
N PRO A 48 17.56 0.68 6.99
CA PRO A 48 16.47 -0.27 6.72
C PRO A 48 16.11 -1.12 7.94
N GLU A 49 17.07 -1.30 8.84
CA GLU A 49 16.88 -2.03 10.09
C GLU A 49 15.91 -1.38 11.08
N GLU A 50 15.69 -0.08 10.94
CA GLU A 50 14.80 0.72 11.79
C GLU A 50 13.47 1.04 11.11
N ASP A 51 13.22 0.48 9.92
CA ASP A 51 11.96 0.67 9.23
C ASP A 51 10.78 0.08 10.00
N THR A 52 9.64 0.74 9.87
CA THR A 52 8.39 0.29 10.47
C THR A 52 7.26 0.31 9.46
N LEU A 53 6.24 -0.51 9.71
CA LEU A 53 4.99 -0.49 8.96
C LEU A 53 3.86 0.01 9.88
N THR A 54 3.22 1.10 9.51
CA THR A 54 2.03 1.61 10.20
C THR A 54 0.78 1.17 9.46
N VAL A 55 -0.19 0.64 10.20
CA VAL A 55 -1.51 0.25 9.69
C VAL A 55 -2.55 1.22 10.24
N VAL A 56 -3.24 1.94 9.36
CA VAL A 56 -4.29 2.89 9.76
C VAL A 56 -5.63 2.49 9.18
N PRO A 57 -6.72 2.42 9.97
CA PRO A 57 -8.06 2.25 9.43
C PRO A 57 -8.46 3.43 8.54
N GLY A 58 -9.01 3.12 7.35
CA GLY A 58 -9.45 4.11 6.39
C GLY A 58 -8.37 4.56 5.40
N PHE A 59 -8.52 5.77 4.91
CA PHE A 59 -7.73 6.36 3.82
C PHE A 59 -6.92 7.55 4.34
N ILE A 60 -5.63 7.64 3.99
CA ILE A 60 -4.78 8.79 4.35
C ILE A 60 -4.24 9.47 3.09
N GLY A 61 -4.65 10.70 2.80
CA GLY A 61 -4.07 11.45 1.68
C GLY A 61 -4.47 10.90 0.30
N ALA A 62 -3.85 11.48 -0.74
CA ALA A 62 -4.33 11.36 -2.11
C ALA A 62 -3.41 10.54 -3.04
N TYR A 63 -2.27 10.04 -2.58
CA TYR A 63 -1.22 9.50 -3.47
C TYR A 63 -0.88 8.03 -3.17
N PRO A 64 -1.80 7.08 -3.43
CA PRO A 64 -1.52 5.65 -3.33
C PRO A 64 -0.36 5.25 -4.25
N ASN A 65 0.61 4.48 -3.73
CA ASN A 65 1.58 3.80 -4.59
C ASN A 65 1.05 2.46 -5.09
N SER A 66 0.19 1.80 -4.31
CA SER A 66 -0.38 0.51 -4.71
C SER A 66 -1.79 0.37 -4.18
N PHE A 67 -2.59 -0.37 -4.93
CA PHE A 67 -3.90 -0.83 -4.52
C PHE A 67 -3.86 -2.30 -4.25
N LEU A 68 -4.25 -2.69 -3.04
CA LEU A 68 -4.27 -4.09 -2.62
C LEU A 68 -5.72 -4.50 -2.29
N ARG A 69 -6.12 -5.70 -2.71
CA ARG A 69 -7.39 -6.33 -2.39
C ARG A 69 -7.11 -7.73 -1.85
N ILE A 70 -7.46 -7.95 -0.59
CA ILE A 70 -7.14 -9.19 0.13
C ILE A 70 -8.44 -9.78 0.67
N ASP A 71 -8.69 -11.07 0.42
CA ASP A 71 -9.77 -11.78 1.09
C ASP A 71 -9.35 -12.10 2.53
N ARG A 72 -10.26 -11.94 3.50
CA ARG A 72 -9.96 -12.14 4.93
C ARG A 72 -9.29 -13.47 5.25
N ALA A 73 -9.63 -14.53 4.50
CA ALA A 73 -9.04 -15.86 4.66
C ALA A 73 -7.55 -15.91 4.28
N GLU A 74 -7.09 -15.01 3.39
CA GLU A 74 -5.71 -14.92 2.93
C GLU A 74 -4.87 -13.96 3.77
N LEU A 75 -5.47 -13.27 4.74
CA LEU A 75 -4.76 -12.26 5.55
C LEU A 75 -3.52 -12.82 6.28
N PRO A 76 -3.52 -14.04 6.86
CA PRO A 76 -2.30 -14.60 7.45
C PRO A 76 -1.17 -14.75 6.43
N LEU A 77 -1.49 -15.27 5.24
CA LEU A 77 -0.51 -15.43 4.18
C LEU A 77 0.02 -14.08 3.68
N PHE A 78 -0.86 -13.08 3.54
CA PHE A 78 -0.45 -11.73 3.17
C PHE A 78 0.53 -11.12 4.19
N ILE A 79 0.28 -11.33 5.49
CA ILE A 79 1.19 -10.91 6.55
C ILE A 79 2.53 -11.63 6.38
N ASP A 80 2.54 -12.96 6.27
CA ASP A 80 3.77 -13.74 6.07
C ASP A 80 4.56 -13.28 4.83
N GLN A 81 3.88 -12.92 3.74
CA GLN A 81 4.52 -12.40 2.52
C GLN A 81 5.12 -11.01 2.73
N ILE A 82 4.42 -10.09 3.38
CA ILE A 82 4.99 -8.79 3.79
C ILE A 82 6.21 -9.03 4.67
N GLU A 83 6.11 -10.01 5.57
CA GLU A 83 7.18 -10.32 6.50
C GLU A 83 8.44 -10.87 5.83
N ALA A 84 8.26 -11.60 4.74
CA ALA A 84 9.33 -12.17 3.95
C ALA A 84 9.93 -11.21 2.91
N LEU A 85 9.37 -10.01 2.70
CA LEU A 85 9.84 -9.07 1.67
C LEU A 85 11.31 -8.68 1.88
N SER A 86 12.15 -9.09 0.93
CA SER A 86 13.60 -8.83 0.97
C SER A 86 14.13 -8.20 -0.32
N ASN A 87 13.45 -8.44 -1.44
CA ASN A 87 13.88 -8.05 -2.79
C ASN A 87 12.68 -7.74 -3.72
N GLU A 88 12.97 -7.28 -4.94
CA GLU A 88 11.97 -6.86 -5.93
C GLU A 88 11.11 -8.00 -6.47
N ALA A 89 11.64 -9.22 -6.56
CA ALA A 89 10.86 -10.38 -6.94
C ALA A 89 9.79 -10.69 -5.88
N ASP A 90 10.16 -10.67 -4.59
CA ASP A 90 9.19 -10.90 -3.49
C ASP A 90 8.05 -9.86 -3.53
N TYR A 91 8.39 -8.60 -3.85
CA TYR A 91 7.40 -7.53 -3.96
C TYR A 91 6.49 -7.70 -5.17
N SER A 92 7.05 -8.09 -6.33
CA SER A 92 6.25 -8.43 -7.51
C SER A 92 5.28 -9.58 -7.22
N ASP A 93 5.75 -10.64 -6.55
CA ASP A 93 4.93 -11.80 -6.19
C ASP A 93 3.79 -11.42 -5.22
N LEU A 94 4.04 -10.49 -4.30
CA LEU A 94 2.99 -9.93 -3.42
C LEU A 94 1.92 -9.19 -4.23
N LEU A 95 2.33 -8.34 -5.19
CA LEU A 95 1.43 -7.59 -6.06
C LEU A 95 0.68 -8.48 -7.06
N ASP A 96 1.30 -9.55 -7.55
CA ASP A 96 0.64 -10.51 -8.44
C ASP A 96 -0.56 -11.19 -7.78
N ARG A 97 -0.48 -11.42 -6.46
CA ARG A 97 -1.55 -12.05 -5.70
C ARG A 97 -2.61 -11.09 -5.22
N SER A 98 -2.19 -9.94 -4.68
CA SER A 98 -3.06 -9.03 -3.94
C SER A 98 -3.25 -7.68 -4.61
N GLY A 99 -2.43 -7.33 -5.60
CA GLY A 99 -2.42 -6.04 -6.26
C GLY A 99 -3.53 -5.86 -7.30
N ILE A 100 -4.12 -4.67 -7.33
CA ILE A 100 -4.98 -4.21 -8.42
C ILE A 100 -4.21 -3.19 -9.25
N ARG A 101 -3.57 -3.69 -10.31
CA ARG A 101 -2.79 -2.88 -11.26
C ARG A 101 -3.69 -2.00 -12.12
N ARG A 102 -3.15 -0.88 -12.62
CA ARG A 102 -3.88 0.03 -13.52
C ARG A 102 -4.30 -0.64 -14.83
N THR A 103 -3.56 -1.66 -15.27
CA THR A 103 -3.86 -2.47 -16.45
C THR A 103 -4.92 -3.54 -16.21
N SER A 104 -5.38 -3.75 -14.97
CA SER A 104 -6.46 -4.70 -14.68
C SER A 104 -7.80 -4.19 -15.21
N ASP A 105 -8.59 -5.07 -15.83
CA ASP A 105 -9.96 -4.76 -16.23
C ASP A 105 -10.85 -4.34 -15.04
N SER A 106 -10.49 -4.76 -13.83
CA SER A 106 -11.22 -4.42 -12.60
C SER A 106 -10.77 -3.11 -11.94
N PHE A 107 -9.74 -2.44 -12.48
CA PHE A 107 -9.13 -1.27 -11.86
C PHE A 107 -10.13 -0.14 -11.60
N TRP A 108 -10.92 0.22 -12.62
CA TRP A 108 -11.84 1.36 -12.52
C TRP A 108 -13.01 1.09 -11.57
N ASP A 109 -13.62 -0.10 -11.61
CA ASP A 109 -14.65 -0.50 -10.64
C ASP A 109 -14.10 -0.49 -9.21
N TYR A 110 -12.86 -0.96 -9.01
CA TYR A 110 -12.23 -0.94 -7.71
C TYR A 110 -11.94 0.50 -7.22
N SER A 111 -11.36 1.34 -8.07
CA SER A 111 -11.15 2.77 -7.84
C SER A 111 -12.43 3.47 -7.39
N ASP A 112 -13.52 3.29 -8.13
CA ASP A 112 -14.80 3.92 -7.84
C ASP A 112 -15.37 3.49 -6.49
N ARG A 113 -15.20 2.21 -6.12
CA ARG A 113 -15.56 1.69 -4.78
C ARG A 113 -14.73 2.33 -3.68
N LEU A 114 -13.42 2.52 -3.89
CA LEU A 114 -12.58 3.21 -2.90
C LEU A 114 -13.03 4.67 -2.72
N HIS A 115 -13.30 5.41 -3.80
CA HIS A 115 -13.79 6.78 -3.70
C HIS A 115 -15.18 6.88 -3.07
N ALA A 116 -16.07 5.93 -3.35
CA ALA A 116 -17.37 5.86 -2.69
C ALA A 116 -17.21 5.61 -1.18
N ALA A 117 -16.33 4.69 -0.79
CA ALA A 117 -16.03 4.42 0.61
C ALA A 117 -15.37 5.63 1.30
N TYR A 118 -14.39 6.27 0.66
CA TYR A 118 -13.69 7.42 1.23
C TYR A 118 -14.66 8.59 1.48
N ARG A 119 -15.51 8.92 0.50
CA ARG A 119 -16.57 9.93 0.65
C ARG A 119 -17.55 9.60 1.78
N LYS A 120 -17.86 8.32 1.97
CA LYS A 120 -18.76 7.89 3.06
C LYS A 120 -18.10 8.03 4.43
N THR A 121 -16.81 7.70 4.56
CA THR A 121 -16.12 7.69 5.86
C THR A 121 -15.55 9.05 6.27
N ALA A 122 -15.23 9.92 5.31
CA ALA A 122 -14.63 11.23 5.54
C ALA A 122 -15.19 12.26 4.52
N PRO A 123 -16.48 12.63 4.61
CA PRO A 123 -17.16 13.40 3.56
C PRO A 123 -16.60 14.81 3.32
N VAL A 124 -15.88 15.38 4.29
CA VAL A 124 -15.26 16.71 4.16
C VAL A 124 -13.84 16.60 3.61
N GLU A 125 -13.08 15.61 4.07
CA GLU A 125 -11.67 15.42 3.74
C GLU A 125 -11.45 14.56 2.50
N SER A 126 -12.46 13.81 2.06
CA SER A 126 -12.35 12.90 0.92
C SER A 126 -11.98 13.65 -0.34
N GLY A 127 -10.80 13.32 -0.88
CA GLY A 127 -10.32 13.82 -2.17
C GLY A 127 -10.36 12.75 -3.25
N LEU A 128 -9.84 13.12 -4.42
CA LEU A 128 -9.51 12.17 -5.47
C LEU A 128 -8.13 11.56 -5.20
N PHE A 129 -7.97 10.31 -5.62
CA PHE A 129 -6.68 9.66 -5.60
C PHE A 129 -5.95 10.03 -6.89
N ASP A 130 -4.70 10.45 -6.77
CA ASP A 130 -3.79 10.67 -7.87
C ASP A 130 -3.10 9.35 -8.22
N TYR A 131 -3.31 8.93 -9.47
CA TYR A 131 -2.81 7.66 -10.01
C TYR A 131 -1.44 7.75 -10.68
N ASN A 132 -0.81 8.92 -10.67
CA ASN A 132 0.52 9.13 -11.29
C ASN A 132 1.63 8.36 -10.58
N ARG A 133 1.41 7.93 -9.33
CA ARG A 133 2.38 7.18 -8.52
C ARG A 133 2.01 5.71 -8.32
N LEU A 134 0.94 5.25 -8.95
CA LEU A 134 0.53 3.85 -8.87
C LEU A 134 1.54 2.97 -9.58
N ASP A 135 2.00 1.95 -8.87
CA ASP A 135 2.92 0.97 -9.38
C ASP A 135 2.20 0.00 -10.32
N ASN A 136 2.92 -0.44 -11.35
CA ASN A 136 2.40 -1.31 -12.39
C ASN A 136 3.40 -2.41 -12.79
N ARG A 137 4.39 -2.69 -11.94
CA ARG A 137 5.25 -3.88 -12.07
C ARG A 137 4.44 -5.13 -11.83
#